data_AF-A0A267DRI0-F1
#
_entry.id   AF-A0A267DRI0-F1
#
_cell.length_a   1.000
_cell.length_b   1.000
_cell.length_c   1.000
_cell.angle_alpha   90.00
_cell.angle_beta   90.00
_cell.angle_gamma   90.00
#
_symmetry.space_group_name_H-M   'P 1'
#
loop_
_entity.id
_entity.type
_entity.pdbx_description
1 polymer ?
#
loop_
_entity_poly.entity_id
_entity_poly.type
_entity_poly.pdbx_seq_one_letter_code
_entity_poly.pdbx_strand_id
1 'polypeptide(L)' 'MYRTTASDYGKMAPTVHTMPTTFHPVSQTFSEDLGKCGMYRNMSLNTGKDTKLV' A
#
# COMPACT_ATOMS: atom_id res chain seq x y z
N MET A 1 22.97 -3.67 -39.72
CA MET A 1 21.94 -4.19 -38.81
C MET A 1 21.02 -3.05 -38.41
N TYR A 2 19.73 -3.15 -38.70
CA TYR A 2 18.74 -2.11 -38.35
C TYR A 2 18.17 -2.41 -36.96
N ARG A 3 18.11 -1.40 -36.08
CA ARG A 3 17.46 -1.48 -34.76
C ARG A 3 16.25 -0.56 -34.74
N THR A 4 15.19 -0.99 -34.07
CA THR A 4 14.01 -0.14 -33.83
C THR A 4 14.28 0.79 -32.65
N THR A 5 13.58 1.92 -32.59
CA THR A 5 13.65 2.86 -31.45
C THR A 5 13.20 2.21 -30.13
N ALA A 6 12.30 1.23 -30.20
CA ALA A 6 11.92 0.42 -29.04
C ALA A 6 13.10 -0.36 -28.44
N SER A 7 14.13 -0.68 -29.22
CA SER A 7 15.34 -1.38 -28.77
C SER A 7 16.24 -0.52 -27.88
N ASP A 8 15.96 0.78 -27.72
CA ASP A 8 16.72 1.66 -26.84
C ASP A 8 16.21 1.64 -25.38
N TYR A 9 14.95 1.22 -25.15
CA TYR A 9 14.43 1.05 -23.79
C TYR A 9 15.12 -0.15 -23.10
N GLY A 10 15.64 0.06 -21.89
CA GLY A 10 16.36 -0.97 -21.12
C GLY A 10 17.76 -1.34 -21.65
N LYS A 11 18.25 -0.64 -22.68
CA LYS A 11 19.57 -0.89 -23.29
C LYS A 11 20.75 -0.51 -22.39
N MET A 12 20.56 0.48 -21.53
CA MET A 12 21.59 0.96 -20.61
C MET A 12 21.39 0.36 -19.22
N ALA A 13 22.50 -0.06 -18.59
CA ALA A 13 22.48 -0.53 -17.22
C ALA A 13 22.29 0.66 -16.24
N PRO A 14 21.58 0.46 -15.13
CA PRO A 14 21.46 1.48 -14.10
C PRO A 14 22.83 1.80 -13.47
N THR A 15 23.04 3.06 -13.11
CA THR A 15 24.26 3.54 -12.44
C THR A 15 23.93 4.31 -11.16
N VAL A 16 24.92 4.54 -10.30
CA VAL A 16 24.75 5.32 -9.05
C VAL A 16 24.21 6.73 -9.30
N HIS A 17 24.47 7.32 -10.47
CA HIS A 17 23.98 8.65 -10.84
C HIS A 17 22.51 8.66 -11.28
N THR A 18 21.95 7.49 -11.58
CA THR A 18 20.53 7.33 -11.98
C THR A 18 19.64 6.92 -10.80
N MET A 19 20.23 6.48 -9.69
CA MET A 19 19.52 6.04 -8.50
C MET A 19 19.21 7.22 -7.57
N PRO A 20 18.07 7.20 -6.85
CA PRO A 20 17.77 8.21 -5.85
C PRO A 20 18.75 8.10 -4.67
N THR A 21 19.08 9.24 -4.06
CA THR A 21 19.97 9.30 -2.88
C THR A 21 19.28 8.80 -1.62
N THR A 22 17.96 8.96 -1.52
CA THR A 22 17.14 8.40 -0.44
C THR A 22 15.85 7.81 -1.00
N PHE A 23 15.39 6.73 -0.38
CA PHE A 23 14.12 6.09 -0.72
C PHE A 23 13.34 5.84 0.56
N HIS A 24 12.11 6.34 0.61
CA HIS A 24 11.22 6.23 1.77
C HIS A 24 9.99 5.39 1.39
N PRO A 25 10.10 4.06 1.38
CA PRO A 25 8.96 3.20 1.09
C PRO A 25 7.92 3.31 2.19
N VAL A 26 6.65 3.30 1.80
CA VAL A 26 5.55 3.15 2.75
C VAL A 26 5.37 1.66 3.02
N SER A 27 5.50 1.27 4.29
CA SER A 27 5.19 -0.10 4.71
C SER A 27 3.69 -0.34 4.69
N GLN A 28 3.27 -1.46 4.10
CA GLN A 28 1.88 -1.92 4.14
C GLN A 28 1.66 -3.05 5.14
N THR A 29 2.66 -3.39 5.95
CA THR A 29 2.62 -4.52 6.90
C THR A 29 1.38 -4.50 7.80
N PHE A 30 1.03 -3.33 8.34
CA PHE A 30 -0.17 -3.18 9.17
C PHE A 30 -1.46 -3.48 8.40
N SER A 31 -1.59 -2.94 7.19
CA SER A 31 -2.78 -3.13 6.33
C SER A 31 -2.90 -4.59 5.87
N GLU A 32 -1.78 -5.24 5.55
CA GLU A 32 -1.72 -6.65 5.17
C GLU A 32 -2.16 -7.56 6.32
N ASP A 33 -1.70 -7.28 7.54
CA ASP A 33 -2.09 -8.05 8.72
C ASP A 33 -3.56 -7.83 9.08
N LEU A 34 -4.05 -6.59 8.99
CA LEU A 34 -5.47 -6.27 9.16
C LEU A 34 -6.33 -6.97 8.10
N GLY A 35 -5.88 -7.03 6.85
CA GLY A 35 -6.58 -7.69 5.75
C GLY A 35 -6.80 -9.19 6.00
N LYS A 36 -5.85 -9.86 6.66
CA LYS A 36 -5.98 -11.28 7.06
C LYS A 36 -7.08 -11.49 8.11
N CYS A 37 -7.37 -10.49 8.94
CA CYS A 37 -8.41 -10.57 9.97
C CYS A 37 -9.85 -10.52 9.40
N GLY A 38 -10.02 -10.16 8.12
CA GLY A 38 -11.31 -10.13 7.44
C GLY A 38 -12.19 -8.93 7.81
N MET A 39 -13.46 -8.99 7.39
CA MET A 39 -14.41 -7.89 7.60
C MET A 39 -14.86 -7.82 9.06
N TYR A 40 -14.85 -6.62 9.64
CA TYR A 40 -15.38 -6.38 10.98
C TYR A 40 -16.86 -6.78 11.09
N ARG A 41 -17.21 -7.46 12.17
CA ARG A 41 -18.58 -7.80 12.55
C ARG A 41 -18.83 -7.37 13.98
N ASN A 42 -19.83 -6.51 14.19
CA ASN A 42 -20.26 -6.16 15.53
C ASN A 42 -21.09 -7.31 16.11
N MET A 43 -20.58 -7.93 17.18
CA MET A 43 -21.27 -8.97 17.97
C MET A 43 -21.48 -8.52 19.42
N SER A 44 -21.47 -7.21 19.67
CA SER A 44 -21.65 -6.64 21.01
C SER A 44 -23.14 -6.48 21.36
N LEU A 45 -23.46 -6.52 22.66
CA LEU A 45 -24.80 -6.22 23.15
C LEU A 45 -24.93 -4.72 23.39
N ASN A 46 -26.05 -4.14 22.95
CA ASN A 46 -26.38 -2.77 23.31
C ASN A 46 -26.70 -2.71 24.81
N THR A 47 -25.81 -2.10 25.58
CA THR A 47 -25.93 -1.89 27.03
C THR A 47 -26.18 -0.43 27.39
N GLY A 48 -26.45 0.42 26.39
CA GLY A 48 -26.84 1.80 26.61
C GLY A 48 -28.15 1.87 27.39
N LYS A 49 -28.16 2.66 28.46
CA LYS A 49 -29.42 3.01 29.15
C LYS A 49 -30.21 3.97 28.27
N ASP A 50 -31.50 3.72 28.12
CA ASP A 50 -32.38 4.65 27.44
C ASP A 50 -32.43 5.99 28.19
N THR A 51 -32.04 7.06 27.51
CA THR A 51 -32.13 8.42 28.05
C THR A 51 -33.52 8.94 27.81
N LYS A 52 -34.27 9.19 28.89
CA LYS A 52 -35.58 9.84 28.79
C LYS A 52 -35.42 11.20 28.11
N LEU A 53 -36.15 11.41 27.02
CA LEU A 53 -36.38 12.74 26.47
C LEU A 53 -37.20 13.53 27.50
N VAL A 54 -36.56 14.50 28.13
CA VAL A 54 -37.22 15.56 28.91
C VAL A 54 -37.57 16.68 27.96
#